data_AF-A0A1E5NZK4-F1
#
_entry.id   AF-A0A1E5NZK4-F1
#
_cell.length_a   1.000
_cell.length_b   1.000
_cell.length_c   1.000
_cell.angle_alpha   90.00
_cell.angle_beta   90.00
_cell.angle_gamma   90.00
#
_symmetry.space_group_name_H-M   'P 1'
#
loop_
_entity.id
_entity.type
_entity.pdbx_description
1 polymer ?
#
loop_
_entity_poly.entity_id
_entity_poly.type
_entity_poly.pdbx_seq_one_letter_code
_entity_poly.pdbx_strand_id
1 'polypeptide(L)'
;MLDQALVVLASAFGAAVASAAGTEVWSGFRDRAALLFGRRDAREAQVVLERLDRSALELDRADPGGADQVRTRLEASWQARCEDLLESLGEADREEAAGQLRELVARQAAGAVTAGDDGIAIGGNADIKADRGSAAALRMGDVTLQNPPMPGPEQR
;
A
#
# COMPACT_ATOMS: atom_id res chain seq x y z
N MET A 1 -27.20 -7.80 4.84
CA MET A 1 -26.70 -6.47 4.42
C MET A 1 -25.61 -6.06 5.37
N LEU A 2 -24.41 -5.94 4.82
CA LEU A 2 -23.25 -5.37 5.50
C LEU A 2 -23.43 -3.88 5.76
N ASP A 3 -22.94 -3.43 6.91
CA ASP A 3 -22.83 -2.02 7.22
C ASP A 3 -21.89 -1.33 6.23
N GLN A 4 -22.18 -0.08 5.88
CA GLN A 4 -21.41 0.65 4.89
C GLN A 4 -19.94 0.83 5.30
N ALA A 5 -19.64 0.92 6.60
CA ALA A 5 -18.26 0.97 7.09
C ALA A 5 -17.52 -0.35 6.88
N LEU A 6 -18.22 -1.49 6.87
CA LEU A 6 -17.62 -2.80 6.61
C LEU A 6 -17.34 -3.02 5.12
N VAL A 7 -18.19 -2.48 4.24
CA VAL A 7 -17.93 -2.45 2.79
C VAL A 7 -16.68 -1.61 2.48
N VAL A 8 -16.54 -0.44 3.11
CA VAL A 8 -15.33 0.40 2.99
C VAL A 8 -14.09 -0.31 3.54
N LEU A 9 -14.23 -1.07 4.61
CA LEU A 9 -13.12 -1.87 5.15
C LEU A 9 -12.72 -3.00 4.20
N ALA A 10 -13.68 -3.67 3.58
CA ALA A 10 -13.44 -4.71 2.60
C ALA A 10 -12.73 -4.18 1.35
N SER A 11 -13.13 -2.99 0.86
CA SER A 11 -12.42 -2.34 -0.25
C SER A 11 -10.99 -1.95 0.11
N ALA A 12 -10.79 -1.41 1.33
CA ALA A 12 -9.46 -1.08 1.83
C ALA A 12 -8.57 -2.34 1.99
N PHE A 13 -9.14 -3.49 2.37
CA PHE A 13 -8.43 -4.75 2.39
C PHE A 13 -8.00 -5.20 0.99
N GLY A 14 -8.87 -5.08 -0.01
CA GLY A 14 -8.53 -5.35 -1.41
C GLY A 14 -7.33 -4.54 -1.90
N ALA A 15 -7.33 -3.23 -1.63
CA ALA A 15 -6.21 -2.32 -1.93
C ALA A 15 -4.93 -2.68 -1.15
N ALA A 16 -5.05 -3.10 0.11
CA ALA A 16 -3.92 -3.55 0.91
C ALA A 16 -3.28 -4.83 0.35
N VAL A 17 -4.06 -5.78 -0.15
CA VAL A 17 -3.55 -6.99 -0.83
C VAL A 17 -2.75 -6.60 -2.07
N ALA A 18 -3.33 -5.74 -2.91
CA ALA A 18 -2.72 -5.27 -4.16
C ALA A 18 -1.41 -4.48 -3.95
N SER A 19 -1.33 -3.66 -2.90
CA SER A 19 -0.13 -2.86 -2.58
C SER A 19 0.94 -3.65 -1.83
N ALA A 20 0.56 -4.63 -1.00
CA ALA A 20 1.52 -5.50 -0.32
C ALA A 20 2.07 -6.58 -1.25
N ALA A 21 1.32 -7.01 -2.27
CA ALA A 21 1.75 -8.01 -3.24
C ALA A 21 3.07 -7.58 -3.93
N GLY A 22 4.08 -8.44 -3.88
CA GLY A 22 5.40 -8.17 -4.47
C GLY A 22 6.34 -7.33 -3.59
N THR A 23 5.92 -6.95 -2.38
CA THR A 23 6.78 -6.25 -1.41
C THR A 23 7.36 -7.20 -0.37
N GLU A 24 8.41 -6.76 0.33
CA GLU A 24 8.99 -7.51 1.45
C GLU A 24 8.01 -7.74 2.62
N VAL A 25 6.98 -6.89 2.76
CA VAL A 25 5.95 -7.04 3.80
C VAL A 25 4.86 -8.05 3.44
N TRP A 26 4.85 -8.57 2.20
CA TRP A 26 3.85 -9.51 1.70
C TRP A 26 3.71 -10.76 2.57
N SER A 27 4.83 -11.38 2.98
CA SER A 27 4.77 -12.63 3.74
C SER A 27 4.07 -12.45 5.09
N GLY A 28 4.34 -11.35 5.80
CA GLY A 28 3.67 -11.09 7.08
C GLY A 28 2.19 -10.75 6.92
N PHE A 29 1.83 -10.08 5.84
CA PHE A 29 0.45 -9.73 5.53
C PHE A 29 -0.38 -10.97 5.16
N ARG A 30 0.11 -11.82 4.24
CA ARG A 30 -0.63 -13.00 3.76
C ARG A 30 -0.91 -14.02 4.86
N ASP A 31 0.04 -14.22 5.78
CA ASP A 31 -0.13 -15.15 6.91
C ASP A 31 -1.25 -14.68 7.85
N ARG A 32 -1.28 -13.38 8.20
CA ARG A 32 -2.35 -12.83 9.04
C ARG A 32 -3.71 -12.81 8.34
N ALA A 33 -3.73 -12.51 7.05
CA ALA A 33 -4.95 -12.59 6.25
C ALA A 33 -5.48 -14.03 6.20
N ALA A 34 -4.64 -15.03 5.95
CA ALA A 34 -5.05 -16.43 5.93
C ALA A 34 -5.58 -16.91 7.29
N LEU A 35 -4.94 -16.53 8.40
CA LEU A 35 -5.43 -16.84 9.75
C LEU A 35 -6.81 -16.24 10.02
N LEU A 36 -7.03 -14.99 9.59
CA LEU A 36 -8.31 -14.30 9.77
C LEU A 36 -9.44 -14.98 9.00
N PHE A 37 -9.21 -15.33 7.73
CA PHE A 37 -10.20 -15.97 6.87
C PHE A 37 -10.42 -17.44 7.25
N GLY A 38 -9.38 -18.13 7.73
CA GLY A 38 -9.42 -19.54 8.15
C GLY A 38 -9.60 -19.75 9.65
N ARG A 39 -10.20 -18.78 10.38
CA ARG A 39 -10.37 -18.87 11.84
C ARG A 39 -11.07 -20.15 12.32
N ARG A 40 -11.89 -20.76 11.48
CA ARG A 40 -12.68 -21.97 11.81
C ARG A 40 -12.11 -23.26 11.21
N ASP A 41 -11.28 -23.17 10.18
CA ASP A 41 -10.69 -24.32 9.50
C ASP A 41 -9.30 -24.00 8.95
N ALA A 42 -8.29 -24.76 9.39
CA ALA A 42 -6.92 -24.65 8.90
C ALA A 42 -6.79 -24.96 7.40
N ARG A 43 -7.69 -25.76 6.83
CA ARG A 43 -7.75 -26.00 5.38
C ARG A 43 -8.22 -24.76 4.64
N GLU A 44 -9.20 -24.03 5.18
CA GLU A 44 -9.64 -22.76 4.60
C GLU A 44 -8.52 -21.71 4.65
N ALA A 45 -7.76 -21.66 5.75
CA ALA A 45 -6.57 -20.81 5.86
C ALA A 45 -5.57 -21.09 4.73
N GLN A 46 -5.26 -22.37 4.47
CA GLN A 46 -4.33 -22.76 3.40
C GLN A 46 -4.85 -22.38 2.01
N VAL A 47 -6.14 -22.61 1.73
CA VAL A 47 -6.75 -22.23 0.45
C VAL A 47 -6.70 -20.72 0.21
N VAL A 48 -6.87 -19.92 1.26
CA VAL A 48 -6.76 -18.46 1.19
C VAL A 48 -5.32 -18.04 0.94
N LEU A 49 -4.36 -18.66 1.61
CA LEU A 49 -2.92 -18.43 1.42
C LEU A 49 -2.49 -18.71 -0.03
N GLU A 50 -2.87 -19.87 -0.58
CA GLU A 50 -2.58 -20.22 -1.99
C GLU A 50 -3.19 -19.23 -2.98
N ARG A 51 -4.40 -18.71 -2.69
CA ARG A 51 -5.04 -17.69 -3.53
C ARG A 51 -4.33 -16.35 -3.45
N LEU A 52 -3.93 -15.93 -2.25
CA LEU A 52 -3.14 -14.71 -2.04
C LEU A 52 -1.84 -14.80 -2.84
N ASP A 53 -1.10 -15.91 -2.73
CA ASP A 53 0.14 -16.11 -3.48
C ASP A 53 -0.07 -16.12 -4.99
N ARG A 54 -1.17 -16.70 -5.46
CA ARG A 54 -1.54 -16.62 -6.88
C ARG A 54 -1.79 -15.18 -7.33
N SER A 55 -2.49 -14.38 -6.54
CA SER A 55 -2.71 -12.96 -6.85
C SER A 55 -1.40 -12.17 -6.92
N ALA A 56 -0.45 -12.44 -6.02
CA ALA A 56 0.86 -11.81 -6.07
C ALA A 56 1.66 -12.22 -7.33
N LEU A 57 1.61 -13.49 -7.71
CA LEU A 57 2.24 -13.99 -8.94
C LEU A 57 1.60 -13.41 -10.21
N GLU A 58 0.27 -13.20 -10.22
CA GLU A 58 -0.41 -12.55 -11.34
C GLU A 58 0.02 -11.08 -11.50
N LEU A 59 0.23 -10.37 -10.39
CA LEU A 59 0.71 -9.00 -10.41
C LEU A 59 2.18 -8.89 -10.84
N ASP A 60 3.03 -9.81 -10.37
CA ASP A 60 4.46 -9.88 -10.73
C ASP A 60 4.67 -10.20 -12.23
N ARG A 61 3.79 -11.02 -12.81
CA ARG A 61 3.83 -11.39 -14.23
C ARG A 61 3.16 -10.37 -15.15
N ALA A 62 2.43 -9.40 -14.62
CA ALA A 62 1.74 -8.43 -15.42
C ALA A 62 2.74 -7.43 -16.03
N ASP A 63 2.63 -7.21 -17.34
CA ASP A 63 3.39 -6.14 -17.99
C ASP A 63 3.05 -4.76 -17.36
N PRO A 64 3.98 -3.80 -17.36
CA PRO A 64 3.76 -2.48 -16.76
C PRO A 64 2.50 -1.75 -17.27
N GLY A 65 2.09 -2.00 -18.52
CA GLY A 65 0.86 -1.43 -19.10
C GLY A 65 -0.43 -2.18 -18.73
N GLY A 66 -0.34 -3.40 -18.19
CA GLY A 66 -1.46 -4.22 -17.73
C GLY A 66 -1.55 -4.35 -16.21
N ALA A 67 -0.50 -3.97 -15.48
CA ALA A 67 -0.40 -4.09 -14.04
C ALA A 67 -1.54 -3.36 -13.30
N ASP A 68 -1.93 -2.16 -13.73
CA ASP A 68 -3.05 -1.42 -13.11
C ASP A 68 -4.41 -2.11 -13.32
N GLN A 69 -4.62 -2.74 -14.48
CA GLN A 69 -5.85 -3.48 -14.75
C GLN A 69 -5.92 -4.78 -13.94
N VAL A 70 -4.79 -5.49 -13.82
CA VAL A 70 -4.66 -6.66 -12.96
C VAL A 70 -4.88 -6.25 -11.50
N ARG A 71 -4.26 -5.15 -11.05
CA ARG A 71 -4.44 -4.59 -9.72
C ARG A 71 -5.90 -4.33 -9.39
N THR A 72 -6.59 -3.54 -10.22
CA THR A 72 -8.01 -3.21 -10.05
C THR A 72 -8.89 -4.47 -9.94
N ARG A 73 -8.60 -5.48 -10.78
CA ARG A 73 -9.32 -6.76 -10.75
C ARG A 73 -9.07 -7.52 -9.45
N LEU A 74 -7.83 -7.56 -8.98
CA LEU A 74 -7.46 -8.22 -7.73
C LEU A 74 -8.11 -7.53 -6.53
N GLU A 75 -8.08 -6.20 -6.47
CA GLU A 75 -8.73 -5.38 -5.44
C GLU A 75 -10.21 -5.70 -5.32
N ALA A 76 -10.96 -5.62 -6.43
CA ALA A 76 -12.38 -5.93 -6.45
C ALA A 76 -12.67 -7.40 -6.06
N SER A 77 -11.81 -8.33 -6.48
CA SER A 77 -11.97 -9.75 -6.15
C SER A 77 -11.73 -10.04 -4.67
N TRP A 78 -10.78 -9.36 -4.04
CA TRP A 78 -10.49 -9.49 -2.61
C TRP A 78 -11.48 -8.72 -1.73
N GLN A 79 -11.99 -7.58 -2.21
CA GLN A 79 -13.11 -6.88 -1.59
C GLN A 79 -14.34 -7.79 -1.46
N ALA A 80 -14.81 -8.35 -2.58
CA ALA A 80 -16.00 -9.21 -2.58
C ALA A 80 -15.86 -10.40 -1.62
N ARG A 81 -14.67 -11.03 -1.56
CA ARG A 81 -14.40 -12.13 -0.62
C ARG A 81 -14.40 -11.69 0.84
N CYS A 82 -13.90 -10.49 1.12
CA CYS A 82 -13.93 -9.94 2.47
C CYS A 82 -15.37 -9.62 2.89
N GLU A 83 -16.20 -9.12 1.97
CA GLU A 83 -17.63 -8.94 2.19
C GLU A 83 -18.31 -10.28 2.47
N ASP A 84 -18.09 -11.29 1.63
CA ASP A 84 -18.65 -12.64 1.82
C ASP A 84 -18.25 -13.24 3.18
N LEU A 85 -16.98 -13.09 3.58
CA LEU A 85 -16.50 -13.52 4.90
C LEU A 85 -17.28 -12.81 6.01
N LEU A 86 -17.33 -11.47 6.00
CA LEU A 86 -17.97 -10.69 7.05
C LEU A 86 -19.48 -10.94 7.12
N GLU A 87 -20.13 -11.17 5.98
CA GLU A 87 -21.56 -11.51 5.91
C GLU A 87 -21.84 -12.91 6.48
N SER A 88 -20.96 -13.88 6.24
CA SER A 88 -21.09 -15.25 6.77
C SER A 88 -20.92 -15.34 8.31
N LEU A 89 -20.30 -14.33 8.92
CA LEU A 89 -20.05 -14.28 10.35
C LEU A 89 -21.26 -13.70 11.11
N GLY A 90 -21.49 -14.23 12.31
CA GLY A 90 -22.44 -13.65 13.27
C GLY A 90 -21.93 -12.29 13.79
N GLU A 91 -22.82 -11.49 14.38
CA GLU A 91 -22.54 -10.09 14.74
C GLU A 91 -21.28 -9.91 15.61
N ALA A 92 -21.13 -10.72 16.67
CA ALA A 92 -19.97 -10.66 17.56
C ALA A 92 -18.66 -11.07 16.85
N ASP A 93 -18.67 -12.19 16.09
CA ASP A 93 -17.52 -12.66 15.33
C ASP A 93 -17.12 -11.68 14.22
N ARG A 94 -18.11 -10.98 13.63
CA ARG A 94 -17.94 -9.98 12.57
C ARG A 94 -17.27 -8.72 13.12
N GLU A 95 -17.66 -8.24 14.29
CA GLU A 95 -17.04 -7.07 14.90
C GLU A 95 -15.56 -7.33 15.25
N GLU A 96 -15.27 -8.52 15.79
CA GLU A 96 -13.89 -8.97 16.02
C GLU A 96 -13.10 -9.06 14.71
N ALA A 97 -13.69 -9.66 13.67
CA ALA A 97 -13.09 -9.75 12.34
C ALA A 97 -12.74 -8.38 11.78
N ALA A 98 -13.69 -7.44 11.89
CA ALA A 98 -13.54 -6.08 11.40
C ALA A 98 -12.45 -5.33 12.17
N GLY A 99 -12.32 -5.56 13.48
CA GLY A 99 -11.21 -5.04 14.27
C GLY A 99 -9.86 -5.53 13.76
N GLN A 100 -9.72 -6.84 13.56
CA GLN A 100 -8.48 -7.46 13.04
C GLN A 100 -8.15 -7.00 11.62
N LEU A 101 -9.15 -6.86 10.75
CA LEU A 101 -9.01 -6.31 9.39
C LEU A 101 -8.52 -4.87 9.42
N ARG A 102 -9.12 -4.01 10.25
CA ARG A 102 -8.69 -2.60 10.39
C ARG A 102 -7.25 -2.51 10.81
N GLU A 103 -6.84 -3.31 11.80
CA GLU A 103 -5.45 -3.33 12.26
C GLU A 103 -4.49 -3.82 11.17
N LEU A 104 -4.88 -4.86 10.42
CA LEU A 104 -4.07 -5.39 9.31
C LEU A 104 -3.89 -4.36 8.19
N VAL A 105 -4.97 -3.70 7.78
CA VAL A 105 -4.94 -2.64 6.76
C VAL A 105 -4.13 -1.43 7.24
N ALA A 106 -4.34 -0.99 8.49
CA ALA A 106 -3.59 0.13 9.07
C ALA A 106 -2.08 -0.16 9.15
N ARG A 107 -1.69 -1.40 9.51
CA ARG A 107 -0.28 -1.81 9.51
C ARG A 107 0.33 -1.84 8.11
N GLN A 108 -0.44 -2.22 7.09
CA GLN A 108 0.03 -2.09 5.71
C GLN A 108 0.25 -0.61 5.39
N ALA A 109 -0.77 0.23 5.59
CA ALA A 109 -0.70 1.65 5.24
C ALA A 109 0.46 2.38 5.94
N ALA A 110 0.81 1.98 7.16
CA ALA A 110 1.96 2.51 7.89
C ALA A 110 3.32 2.01 7.35
N GLY A 111 3.37 0.83 6.72
CA GLY A 111 4.55 0.31 6.03
C GLY A 111 4.65 0.73 4.56
N ALA A 112 3.55 1.23 3.97
CA ALA A 112 3.55 1.82 2.65
C ALA A 112 4.26 3.18 2.71
N VAL A 113 5.40 3.26 2.03
CA VAL A 113 6.13 4.51 1.78
C VAL A 113 5.22 5.40 0.92
N THR A 114 4.43 6.24 1.59
CA THR A 114 3.37 7.03 0.96
C THR A 114 3.79 8.49 0.89
N ALA A 115 3.81 9.03 -0.32
CA ALA A 115 3.87 10.47 -0.55
C ALA A 115 2.44 11.00 -0.73
N GLY A 116 2.10 12.12 -0.07
CA GLY A 116 0.87 12.87 -0.39
C GLY A 116 0.97 13.56 -1.76
N ASP A 117 -0.04 14.34 -2.15
CA ASP A 117 -0.19 14.96 -3.48
C ASP A 117 1.07 15.71 -4.00
N ASP A 118 1.95 16.16 -3.10
CA ASP A 118 3.21 16.84 -3.42
C ASP A 118 4.49 16.18 -2.89
N GLY A 119 4.41 14.99 -2.31
CA GLY A 119 5.53 14.30 -1.67
C GLY A 119 6.37 13.44 -2.61
N ILE A 120 7.60 13.14 -2.20
CA ILE A 120 8.37 12.00 -2.71
C ILE A 120 8.72 11.14 -1.51
N ALA A 121 8.42 9.85 -1.59
CA ALA A 121 8.70 8.89 -0.53
C ALA A 121 9.61 7.80 -1.11
N ILE A 122 10.77 7.59 -0.48
CA ILE A 122 11.83 6.70 -1.00
C ILE A 122 12.04 5.58 0.01
N GLY A 123 11.73 4.35 -0.40
CA GLY A 123 11.90 3.14 0.43
C GLY A 123 13.33 2.60 0.48
N GLY A 124 14.33 3.43 0.16
CA GLY A 124 15.74 3.06 0.01
C GLY A 124 16.66 4.27 0.01
N ASN A 125 17.93 4.10 -0.35
CA ASN A 125 18.89 5.21 -0.38
C ASN A 125 18.70 6.11 -1.60
N ALA A 126 18.69 7.42 -1.38
CA ALA A 126 18.78 8.44 -2.42
C ALA A 126 20.09 9.21 -2.28
N ASP A 127 20.95 9.14 -3.30
CA ASP A 127 22.12 10.00 -3.43
C ASP A 127 21.75 11.24 -4.25
N ILE A 128 21.74 12.40 -3.60
CA ILE A 128 21.45 13.68 -4.25
C ILE A 128 22.68 14.57 -4.09
N LYS A 129 23.40 14.79 -5.18
CA LYS A 129 24.63 15.56 -5.18
C LYS A 129 24.47 16.84 -6.01
N ALA A 130 24.95 17.95 -5.46
CA ALA A 130 25.14 19.20 -6.18
C ALA A 130 26.62 19.61 -6.15
N ASP A 131 27.13 20.09 -7.28
CA ASP A 131 28.50 20.58 -7.42
C ASP A 131 28.50 22.00 -8.03
N ARG A 132 29.51 22.81 -7.69
CA ARG A 132 29.78 24.14 -8.30
C ARG A 132 28.57 25.10 -8.32
N GLY A 133 28.06 25.48 -7.15
CA GLY A 133 27.06 26.56 -7.01
C GLY A 133 25.67 26.22 -7.57
N SER A 134 25.37 24.94 -7.72
CA SER A 134 24.10 24.45 -8.26
C SER A 134 23.19 23.90 -7.16
N ALA A 135 21.88 23.83 -7.42
CA ALA A 135 20.91 23.12 -6.59
C ALA A 135 20.54 21.79 -7.26
N ALA A 136 20.51 20.70 -6.50
CA ALA A 136 20.00 19.41 -6.95
C ALA A 136 18.77 19.06 -6.11
N ALA A 137 17.65 18.80 -6.78
CA ALA A 137 16.41 18.37 -6.12
C ALA A 137 15.73 17.30 -6.97
N LEU A 138 15.06 16.36 -6.30
CA LEU A 138 14.26 15.32 -6.95
C LEU A 138 12.92 15.85 -7.46
N ARG A 139 12.37 16.88 -6.80
CA ARG A 139 11.26 17.71 -7.28
C ARG A 139 11.55 19.14 -6.85
N MET A 140 11.56 20.05 -7.83
CA MET A 140 11.97 21.44 -7.64
C MET A 140 10.80 22.35 -7.98
N GLY A 141 10.45 23.28 -7.08
CA GLY A 141 9.50 24.37 -7.37
C GLY A 141 10.17 25.49 -8.17
N ASP A 142 9.54 26.66 -8.24
CA ASP A 142 10.17 27.85 -8.84
C ASP A 142 11.40 28.26 -8.01
N VAL A 143 12.58 28.34 -8.65
CA VAL A 143 13.83 28.70 -7.98
C VAL A 143 14.43 29.92 -8.64
N THR A 144 14.39 31.04 -7.94
CA THR A 144 15.06 32.27 -8.34
C THR A 144 16.49 32.26 -7.80
N LEU A 145 17.44 31.85 -8.64
CA LEU A 145 18.86 32.05 -8.41
C LEU A 145 19.18 33.53 -8.71
N GLN A 146 18.73 34.45 -7.85
CA GLN A 146 19.13 35.84 -7.99
C GLN A 146 20.65 35.95 -7.81
N ASN A 147 21.31 36.62 -8.75
CA ASN A 147 22.71 36.98 -8.66
C ASN A 147 22.95 37.67 -7.29
N PRO A 148 23.87 37.17 -6.44
CA PRO A 148 24.16 37.84 -5.18
C PRO A 148 24.57 39.30 -5.48
N PRO A 149 24.10 40.28 -4.69
CA PRO A 149 24.55 41.65 -4.86
C PRO A 149 26.08 41.66 -4.79
N MET A 150 26.73 42.29 -5.79
CA MET A 150 28.19 42.41 -5.82
C MET A 150 28.68 42.88 -4.44
N PRO A 151 29.74 42.29 -3.88
CA PRO A 151 30.36 42.84 -2.69
C PRO A 151 30.67 44.32 -2.97
N GLY A 152 30.27 45.19 -2.04
CA GLY A 152 30.50 46.61 -2.15
C GLY A 152 31.99 46.89 -2.40
N PRO A 153 32.32 48.01 -3.07
CA PRO A 153 33.67 48.31 -3.51
C PRO A 153 34.66 48.22 -2.34
N GLU A 154 35.83 47.64 -2.63
CA GLU A 154 36.92 47.45 -1.68
C GLU A 154 37.26 48.79 -1.03
N GLN A 155 37.03 48.92 0.28
CA GLN A 155 37.50 50.07 1.03
C GLN A 155 39.02 49.98 1.13
N ARG A 156 39.70 50.79 0.31
CA ARG A 156 41.14 51.07 0.44
C ARG A 156 41.40 52.14 1.49
#